data_AF-A0A6A0BEF3-F1
#
_entry.id   AF-A0A6A0BEF3-F1
#
_cell.length_a   1.000
_cell.length_b   1.000
_cell.length_c   1.000
_cell.angle_alpha   90.00
_cell.angle_beta   90.00
_cell.angle_gamma   90.00
#
_symmetry.space_group_name_H-M   'P 1'
#
loop_
_entity.id
_entity.type
_entity.pdbx_description
1 polymer ?
#
loop_
_entity_poly.entity_id
_entity_poly.type
_entity_poly.pdbx_seq_one_letter_code
_entity_poly.pdbx_strand_id
1 'polypeptide(L)'
;MKTYLGREIFSTINFTLDFELPNWLSEKKYTLEFYFKYKNKLLAPQQLIHSWTSKFYDGNKLYVDENALVTTTYLGNAFTIQKIADRNTFVADVLSKKNNYQDGYLFARFTENFEVYRNKRIWLFIDRPTAIGDNAEALFRYCTKKRDGIEKFMVIPDASYFQQFEGVSKKIIVFGSFEYKFLLMFGN
;
A
#
# COMPACT_ATOMS: atom_id res chain seq x y z
N MET A 1 19.20 -37.35 -2.32
CA MET A 1 17.76 -37.08 -2.53
C MET A 1 17.11 -37.12 -1.16
N LYS A 2 16.58 -36.00 -0.65
CA LYS A 2 15.91 -35.98 0.66
C LYS A 2 14.44 -36.34 0.46
N THR A 3 13.94 -37.27 1.27
CA THR A 3 12.55 -37.72 1.25
C THR A 3 11.90 -37.47 2.60
N TYR A 4 10.64 -37.06 2.61
CA TYR A 4 9.80 -36.94 3.82
C TYR A 4 8.46 -37.56 3.52
N LEU A 5 8.05 -38.52 4.37
CA LEU A 5 6.82 -39.31 4.18
C LEU A 5 6.70 -39.93 2.78
N GLY A 6 7.80 -40.46 2.24
CA GLY A 6 7.83 -41.11 0.93
C GLY A 6 7.71 -40.17 -0.28
N ARG A 7 7.71 -38.85 -0.06
CA ARG A 7 7.74 -37.84 -1.13
C ARG A 7 9.13 -37.22 -1.24
N GLU A 8 9.60 -37.03 -2.46
CA GLU A 8 10.84 -36.27 -2.74
C GLU A 8 10.64 -34.83 -2.26
N ILE A 9 11.52 -34.36 -1.37
CA ILE A 9 11.55 -32.98 -0.92
C ILE A 9 12.56 -32.24 -1.79
N PHE A 10 12.08 -31.28 -2.55
CA PHE A 10 12.92 -30.35 -3.28
C PHE A 10 13.34 -29.21 -2.34
N SER A 11 14.60 -28.77 -2.43
CA SER A 11 14.97 -27.46 -1.90
C SER A 11 14.11 -26.40 -2.59
N THR A 12 13.58 -25.44 -1.84
CA THR A 12 12.85 -24.31 -2.42
C THR A 12 13.72 -23.61 -3.45
N ILE A 13 13.22 -23.50 -4.69
CA ILE A 13 13.85 -22.74 -5.77
C ILE A 13 13.00 -21.51 -6.02
N ASN A 14 13.60 -20.34 -5.87
CA ASN A 14 12.95 -19.05 -6.12
C ASN A 14 13.33 -18.56 -7.52
N PHE A 15 12.35 -18.04 -8.24
CA PHE A 15 12.55 -17.36 -9.52
C PHE A 15 12.03 -15.94 -9.40
N THR A 16 12.82 -14.96 -9.82
CA THR A 16 12.42 -13.56 -9.90
C THR A 16 12.26 -13.20 -11.37
N LEU A 17 11.12 -12.61 -11.70
CA LEU A 17 10.80 -12.14 -13.03
C LEU A 17 10.35 -10.69 -12.90
N ASP A 18 11.11 -9.79 -13.50
CA ASP A 18 10.76 -8.38 -13.58
C ASP A 18 10.08 -8.14 -14.93
N PHE A 19 8.85 -7.67 -14.88
CA PHE A 19 8.15 -7.20 -16.07
C PHE A 19 7.39 -5.93 -15.70
N GLU A 20 7.53 -4.91 -16.53
CA GLU A 20 6.73 -3.71 -16.39
C GLU A 20 5.27 -4.04 -16.72
N LEU A 21 4.34 -3.55 -15.90
CA LEU A 21 2.93 -3.55 -16.27
C LEU A 21 2.81 -2.75 -17.55
N PRO A 22 2.47 -3.38 -18.66
CA PRO A 22 2.86 -2.78 -19.90
C PRO A 22 1.80 -1.75 -20.33
N ASN A 23 2.24 -0.67 -20.97
CA ASN A 23 1.41 0.53 -21.29
C ASN A 23 0.16 0.28 -22.16
N TRP A 24 -0.07 -0.97 -22.59
CA TRP A 24 -1.19 -1.43 -23.43
C TRP A 24 -2.33 -1.99 -22.59
N LEU A 25 -2.62 -1.41 -21.42
CA LEU A 25 -3.93 -1.53 -20.80
C LEU A 25 -4.97 -0.89 -21.74
N SER A 26 -5.31 -1.63 -22.80
CA SER A 26 -6.56 -1.53 -23.52
C SER A 26 -7.67 -1.94 -22.56
N GLU A 27 -8.94 -1.75 -22.92
CA GLU A 27 -10.08 -2.21 -22.12
C GLU A 27 -10.12 -3.74 -21.90
N LYS A 28 -9.13 -4.48 -22.41
CA LYS A 28 -9.03 -5.93 -22.30
C LYS A 28 -8.39 -6.37 -20.98
N LYS A 29 -8.86 -7.52 -20.53
CA LYS A 29 -8.32 -8.28 -19.40
C LYS A 29 -7.17 -9.17 -19.87
N TYR A 30 -6.06 -9.15 -19.15
CA TYR A 30 -4.88 -9.98 -19.40
C TYR A 30 -4.68 -10.97 -18.25
N THR A 31 -4.18 -12.16 -18.55
CA THR A 31 -3.81 -13.15 -17.55
C THR A 31 -2.39 -13.60 -17.83
N LEU A 32 -1.50 -13.45 -16.83
CA LEU A 32 -0.16 -14.00 -16.84
C LEU A 32 -0.16 -15.24 -15.96
N GLU A 33 0.10 -16.39 -16.56
CA GLU A 33 0.18 -17.67 -15.86
C GLU A 33 1.63 -18.15 -15.82
N PHE A 34 2.05 -18.65 -14.67
CA PHE A 34 3.42 -19.09 -14.44
C PHE A 34 3.46 -20.60 -14.32
N TYR A 35 4.33 -21.22 -15.10
CA TYR A 35 4.56 -22.65 -15.09
C TYR A 35 6.04 -22.96 -15.25
N PHE A 36 6.49 -24.03 -14.60
CA PHE A 36 7.86 -24.53 -14.67
C PHE A 36 7.84 -25.93 -15.27
N LYS A 37 8.73 -26.19 -16.24
CA LYS A 37 8.92 -27.54 -16.78
C LYS A 37 10.04 -28.24 -16.02
N TYR A 38 9.73 -29.38 -15.39
CA TYR A 38 10.71 -30.21 -14.71
C TYR A 38 10.50 -31.69 -15.04
N LYS A 39 11.55 -32.37 -15.52
CA LYS A 39 11.50 -33.80 -15.92
C LYS A 39 10.26 -34.14 -16.77
N ASN A 40 9.98 -33.33 -17.80
CA ASN A 40 8.81 -33.42 -18.68
C ASN A 40 7.43 -33.25 -18.02
N LYS A 41 7.36 -32.80 -16.76
CA LYS A 41 6.11 -32.37 -16.11
C LYS A 41 6.04 -30.86 -16.07
N LEU A 42 4.85 -30.32 -16.31
CA LEU A 42 4.54 -28.92 -16.10
C LEU A 42 4.05 -28.75 -14.65
N LEU A 43 4.66 -27.84 -13.90
CA LEU A 43 4.37 -27.59 -12.50
C LEU A 43 3.98 -26.12 -12.33
N ALA A 44 2.93 -25.86 -11.56
CA ALA A 44 2.59 -24.51 -11.13
C ALA A 44 3.45 -24.12 -9.91
N PRO A 45 3.81 -22.83 -9.74
CA PRO A 45 4.40 -22.35 -8.50
C PRO A 45 3.47 -22.62 -7.32
N GLN A 46 4.06 -22.98 -6.18
CA GLN A 46 3.31 -23.09 -4.92
C GLN A 46 2.93 -21.71 -4.37
N GLN A 47 3.73 -20.69 -4.65
CA GLN A 47 3.50 -19.31 -4.23
C GLN A 47 4.01 -18.34 -5.31
N LEU A 48 3.23 -17.32 -5.59
CA LEU A 48 3.65 -16.14 -6.34
C LEU A 48 3.68 -14.94 -5.40
N ILE A 49 4.76 -14.16 -5.47
CA ILE A 49 4.98 -12.93 -4.70
C ILE A 49 5.22 -11.81 -5.70
N HIS A 50 4.70 -10.61 -5.43
CA HIS A 50 4.90 -9.43 -6.27
C HIS A 50 5.54 -8.29 -5.47
N SER A 51 6.25 -7.41 -6.17
CA SER A 51 6.79 -6.16 -5.63
C SER A 51 5.93 -4.93 -5.94
N TRP A 52 4.80 -5.11 -6.64
CA TRP A 52 3.89 -4.01 -6.93
C TRP A 52 3.37 -3.34 -5.67
N THR A 53 3.48 -2.02 -5.65
CA THR A 53 2.88 -1.16 -4.62
C THR A 53 1.42 -0.89 -4.99
N SER A 54 0.55 -0.94 -4.00
CA SER A 54 -0.87 -0.63 -4.18
C SER A 54 -1.31 0.44 -3.22
N LYS A 55 -2.17 1.34 -3.72
CA LYS A 55 -2.87 2.30 -2.86
C LYS A 55 -3.96 1.64 -2.02
N PHE A 56 -4.42 0.45 -2.42
CA PHE A 56 -5.46 -0.28 -1.72
C PHE A 56 -5.31 -1.80 -1.89
N TYR A 57 -5.34 -2.56 -0.79
CA TYR A 57 -5.25 -4.03 -0.84
C TYR A 57 -6.50 -4.62 -0.21
N ASP A 58 -7.18 -5.50 -0.95
CA ASP A 58 -8.38 -6.20 -0.50
C ASP A 58 -8.32 -7.67 -0.91
N GLY A 59 -7.95 -8.55 0.01
CA GLY A 59 -7.85 -9.98 -0.25
C GLY A 59 -6.86 -10.29 -1.37
N ASN A 60 -7.37 -10.75 -2.53
CA ASN A 60 -6.55 -11.06 -3.71
C ASN A 60 -6.49 -9.91 -4.73
N LYS A 61 -7.07 -8.74 -4.43
CA LYS A 61 -7.14 -7.55 -5.29
C LYS A 61 -6.09 -6.52 -4.90
N LEU A 62 -5.37 -6.04 -5.91
CA LEU A 62 -4.30 -5.06 -5.80
C LEU A 62 -4.52 -3.95 -6.84
N TYR A 63 -4.58 -2.69 -6.39
CA TYR A 63 -4.84 -1.52 -7.22
C TYR A 63 -3.55 -0.75 -7.47
N VAL A 64 -2.87 -1.10 -8.56
CA VAL A 64 -1.55 -0.56 -8.92
C VAL A 64 -1.72 0.76 -9.66
N ASP A 65 -1.13 1.82 -9.09
CA ASP A 65 -1.13 3.20 -9.62
C ASP A 65 -2.50 3.75 -10.05
N GLU A 66 -3.59 3.16 -9.52
CA GLU A 66 -4.99 3.46 -9.82
C GLU A 66 -5.47 3.16 -11.25
N ASN A 67 -4.58 2.64 -12.10
CA ASN A 67 -4.89 2.37 -13.51
C ASN A 67 -5.19 0.89 -13.75
N ALA A 68 -4.66 0.02 -12.89
CA ALA A 68 -4.75 -1.41 -13.03
C ALA A 68 -5.30 -2.06 -11.76
N LEU A 69 -6.28 -2.94 -11.93
CA LEU A 69 -6.60 -3.94 -10.93
C LEU A 69 -5.85 -5.22 -11.28
N VAL A 70 -5.02 -5.68 -10.35
CA VAL A 70 -4.36 -6.97 -10.38
C VAL A 70 -5.09 -7.91 -9.43
N THR A 71 -5.46 -9.10 -9.89
CA THR A 71 -6.00 -10.18 -9.05
C THR A 71 -5.14 -11.41 -9.11
N THR A 72 -4.85 -12.00 -7.94
CA THR A 72 -4.25 -13.33 -7.85
C THR A 72 -5.31 -14.41 -7.93
N THR A 73 -5.05 -15.47 -8.70
CA THR A 73 -5.96 -16.63 -8.77
C THR A 73 -5.92 -17.42 -7.47
N TYR A 74 -7.01 -18.14 -7.16
CA TYR A 74 -7.09 -19.01 -5.98
C TYR A 74 -6.02 -20.10 -5.96
N LEU A 75 -5.59 -20.56 -7.15
CA LEU A 75 -4.50 -21.52 -7.32
C LEU A 75 -3.10 -20.89 -7.17
N GLY A 76 -3.02 -19.57 -7.03
CA GLY A 76 -1.76 -18.85 -6.76
C GLY A 76 -0.75 -18.85 -7.90
N ASN A 77 -1.14 -19.29 -9.09
CA ASN A 77 -0.25 -19.50 -10.25
C ASN A 77 -0.40 -18.46 -11.35
N ALA A 78 -1.32 -17.49 -11.19
CA ALA A 78 -1.56 -16.48 -12.20
C ALA A 78 -1.92 -15.12 -11.61
N PHE A 79 -1.49 -14.08 -12.33
CA PHE A 79 -1.94 -12.71 -12.14
C PHE A 79 -2.87 -12.33 -13.28
N THR A 80 -4.08 -11.92 -12.93
CA THR A 80 -5.00 -11.28 -13.85
C THR A 80 -4.85 -9.78 -13.73
N ILE A 81 -4.66 -9.08 -14.83
CA ILE A 81 -4.49 -7.63 -14.89
C ILE A 81 -5.62 -7.07 -15.75
N GLN A 82 -6.35 -6.11 -15.21
CA GLN A 82 -7.38 -5.40 -15.96
C GLN A 82 -7.22 -3.90 -15.78
N LYS A 83 -7.49 -3.16 -16.86
CA LYS A 83 -7.61 -1.71 -16.76
C LYS A 83 -8.83 -1.38 -15.90
N ILE A 84 -8.67 -0.42 -15.01
CA ILE A 84 -9.83 0.20 -14.37
C ILE A 84 -10.45 1.12 -15.41
N ALA A 85 -11.66 0.78 -15.87
CA ALA A 85 -12.34 1.45 -16.98
C ALA A 85 -12.41 2.97 -16.80
N ASP A 86 -12.80 3.39 -15.59
CA ASP A 86 -12.80 4.77 -15.17
C ASP A 86 -12.71 4.86 -13.64
N ARG A 87 -12.42 6.06 -13.16
CA ARG A 87 -12.21 6.33 -11.75
C ARG A 87 -13.46 6.15 -10.88
N ASN A 88 -14.66 6.43 -11.40
CA ASN A 88 -15.89 6.21 -10.64
C ASN A 88 -16.09 4.73 -10.39
N THR A 89 -15.70 3.89 -11.35
CA THR A 89 -15.67 2.43 -11.18
C THR A 89 -14.69 1.99 -10.08
N PHE A 90 -13.50 2.60 -9.98
CA PHE A 90 -12.59 2.36 -8.83
C PHE A 90 -13.21 2.75 -7.50
N VAL A 91 -13.69 4.00 -7.38
CA VAL A 91 -14.27 4.50 -6.13
C VAL A 91 -15.49 3.68 -5.72
N ALA A 92 -16.35 3.30 -6.67
CA ALA A 92 -17.51 2.45 -6.40
C ALA A 92 -17.10 1.03 -5.93
N ASP A 93 -16.12 0.40 -6.60
CA ASP A 93 -15.64 -0.93 -6.19
C ASP A 93 -14.97 -0.88 -4.81
N VAL A 94 -14.20 0.17 -4.51
CA VAL A 94 -13.62 0.39 -3.17
C VAL A 94 -14.73 0.62 -2.13
N LEU A 95 -15.65 1.56 -2.38
CA LEU A 95 -16.77 1.87 -1.48
C LEU A 95 -17.66 0.67 -1.16
N SER A 96 -17.90 -0.22 -2.14
CA SER A 96 -18.69 -1.44 -1.94
C SER A 96 -18.13 -2.35 -0.85
N LYS A 97 -16.83 -2.24 -0.54
CA LYS A 97 -16.10 -3.05 0.44
C LYS A 97 -16.00 -2.40 1.81
N LYS A 98 -16.60 -1.23 2.01
CA LYS A 98 -16.55 -0.48 3.29
C LYS A 98 -16.84 -1.35 4.51
N ASN A 99 -17.81 -2.27 4.40
CA ASN A 99 -18.23 -3.14 5.50
C ASN A 99 -17.20 -4.21 5.88
N ASN A 100 -16.18 -4.45 5.06
CA ASN A 100 -15.08 -5.38 5.36
C ASN A 100 -14.06 -4.76 6.32
N TYR A 101 -14.12 -3.45 6.54
CA TYR A 101 -13.16 -2.71 7.37
C TYR A 101 -13.81 -2.32 8.71
N GLN A 102 -13.09 -2.54 9.80
CA GLN A 102 -13.55 -2.18 11.15
C GLN A 102 -13.85 -0.68 11.28
N ASP A 103 -13.10 0.17 10.58
CA ASP A 103 -13.28 1.63 10.59
C ASP A 103 -13.90 2.13 9.28
N GLY A 104 -15.17 1.78 9.06
CA GLY A 104 -15.92 2.19 7.87
C GLY A 104 -16.04 3.72 7.72
N TYR A 105 -16.00 4.48 8.81
CA TYR A 105 -16.01 5.95 8.76
C TYR A 105 -14.71 6.50 8.18
N LEU A 106 -13.56 6.04 8.68
CA LEU A 106 -12.25 6.38 8.11
C LEU A 106 -12.16 6.04 6.63
N PHE A 107 -12.67 4.87 6.25
CA PHE A 107 -12.72 4.42 4.87
C PHE A 107 -13.56 5.33 3.97
N ALA A 108 -14.76 5.73 4.42
CA ALA A 108 -15.59 6.67 3.67
C ALA A 108 -14.85 8.01 3.46
N ARG A 109 -14.21 8.53 4.51
CA ARG A 109 -13.44 9.78 4.41
C ARG A 109 -12.25 9.67 3.46
N PHE A 110 -11.53 8.54 3.45
CA PHE A 110 -10.49 8.27 2.45
C PHE A 110 -11.04 8.39 1.05
N THR A 111 -12.14 7.69 0.75
CA THR A 111 -12.72 7.70 -0.60
C THR A 111 -13.22 9.09 -1.02
N GLU A 112 -13.87 9.83 -0.11
CA GLU A 112 -14.34 11.21 -0.37
C GLU A 112 -13.19 12.18 -0.69
N ASN A 113 -12.06 12.02 -0.01
CA ASN A 113 -10.93 12.95 -0.09
C ASN A 113 -9.82 12.46 -1.01
N PHE A 114 -9.99 11.31 -1.66
CA PHE A 114 -8.92 10.65 -2.39
C PHE A 114 -8.25 11.56 -3.41
N GLU A 115 -9.00 12.33 -4.19
CA GLU A 115 -8.43 13.24 -5.20
C GLU A 115 -7.64 14.40 -4.64
N VAL A 116 -8.12 14.94 -3.52
CA VAL A 116 -7.49 16.10 -2.91
C VAL A 116 -6.13 15.69 -2.35
N TYR A 117 -5.98 14.44 -1.91
CA TYR A 117 -4.79 13.95 -1.22
C TYR A 117 -3.88 13.02 -2.05
N ARG A 118 -4.37 12.37 -3.13
CA ARG A 118 -3.62 11.37 -3.93
C ARG A 118 -2.30 11.86 -4.51
N ASN A 119 -2.20 13.16 -4.80
CA ASN A 119 -1.03 13.79 -5.42
C ASN A 119 -0.29 14.68 -4.41
N LYS A 120 -0.79 14.78 -3.17
CA LYS A 120 -0.10 15.53 -2.12
C LYS A 120 1.10 14.74 -1.66
N ARG A 121 2.21 15.44 -1.51
CA ARG A 121 3.40 14.88 -0.86
C ARG A 121 3.26 15.13 0.63
N ILE A 122 2.97 14.09 1.39
CA ILE A 122 2.68 14.17 2.83
C ILE A 122 3.77 13.42 3.57
N TRP A 123 4.46 14.10 4.48
CA TRP A 123 5.43 13.50 5.38
C TRP A 123 4.91 13.53 6.80
N LEU A 124 4.78 12.35 7.39
CA LEU A 124 4.43 12.14 8.79
C LEU A 124 5.72 11.82 9.56
N PHE A 125 6.15 12.74 10.42
CA PHE A 125 7.30 12.56 11.30
C PHE A 125 6.81 11.96 12.61
N ILE A 126 7.39 10.82 13.00
CA ILE A 126 7.05 10.14 14.24
C ILE A 126 8.34 9.63 14.89
N ASP A 127 8.52 9.92 16.17
CA ASP A 127 9.57 9.30 16.98
C ASP A 127 9.05 7.94 17.49
N ARG A 128 8.64 7.87 18.75
CA ARG A 128 8.02 6.71 19.37
C ARG A 128 6.57 7.04 19.68
N PRO A 129 5.64 6.08 19.63
CA PRO A 129 4.25 6.32 20.02
C PRO A 129 4.07 6.90 21.42
N THR A 130 5.07 6.74 22.30
CA THR A 130 5.02 7.15 23.72
C THR A 130 5.89 8.35 24.06
N ALA A 131 6.75 8.84 23.16
CA ALA A 131 7.70 9.90 23.47
C ALA A 131 8.16 10.69 22.23
N ILE A 132 8.54 11.94 22.47
CA ILE A 132 9.18 12.86 21.52
C ILE A 132 10.54 13.29 22.07
N GLY A 133 11.47 13.61 21.17
CA GLY A 133 12.80 14.10 21.52
C GLY A 133 13.93 13.41 20.78
N ASP A 134 13.62 12.66 19.72
CA ASP A 134 14.58 11.87 18.96
C ASP A 134 14.73 12.45 17.54
N ASN A 135 15.33 11.68 16.64
CA ASN A 135 15.72 12.13 15.30
C ASN A 135 14.56 12.65 14.45
N ALA A 136 13.32 12.15 14.62
CA ALA A 136 12.20 12.59 13.81
C ALA A 136 11.77 14.03 14.17
N GLU A 137 11.84 14.42 15.44
CA GLU A 137 11.60 15.80 15.87
C GLU A 137 12.63 16.76 15.25
N ALA A 138 13.92 16.42 15.39
CA ALA A 138 15.00 17.25 14.86
C ALA A 138 14.86 17.42 13.34
N LEU A 139 14.56 16.33 12.63
CA LEU A 139 14.34 16.36 11.19
C LEU A 139 13.07 17.15 10.83
N PHE A 140 11.99 17.02 11.57
CA PHE A 140 10.76 17.80 11.37
C PHE A 140 11.03 19.30 11.47
N ARG A 141 11.72 19.75 12.53
CA ARG A 141 12.07 21.16 12.74
C ARG A 141 12.95 21.73 11.63
N TYR A 142 13.84 20.91 11.07
CA TYR A 142 14.65 21.29 9.92
C TYR A 142 13.81 21.41 8.65
N CYS A 143 13.00 20.40 8.36
CA CYS A 143 12.22 20.28 7.13
C CYS A 143 11.04 21.26 7.05
N THR A 144 10.41 21.63 8.17
CA THR A 144 9.28 22.58 8.21
C THR A 144 9.64 23.98 7.71
N LYS A 145 10.92 24.36 7.75
CA LYS A 145 11.41 25.64 7.25
C LYS A 145 11.59 25.66 5.73
N LYS A 146 11.49 24.51 5.04
CA LYS A 146 11.71 24.38 3.60
C LYS A 146 10.41 24.53 2.83
N ARG A 147 10.43 25.33 1.76
CA ARG A 147 9.34 25.48 0.78
C ARG A 147 9.58 24.55 -0.41
N ASP A 148 9.20 23.30 -0.26
CA ASP A 148 9.43 22.21 -1.22
C ASP A 148 8.11 21.59 -1.75
N GLY A 149 6.96 22.19 -1.41
CA GLY A 149 5.64 21.67 -1.77
C GLY A 149 5.21 20.43 -0.98
N ILE A 150 5.96 20.02 0.04
CA ILE A 150 5.64 18.86 0.89
C ILE A 150 4.89 19.34 2.14
N GLU A 151 3.74 18.72 2.40
CA GLU A 151 2.99 18.90 3.63
C GLU A 151 3.61 18.05 4.75
N LYS A 152 4.14 18.70 5.78
CA LYS A 152 4.90 18.06 6.86
C LYS A 152 4.11 18.11 8.15
N PHE A 153 3.90 16.96 8.78
CA PHE A 153 3.15 16.82 10.02
C PHE A 153 4.04 16.15 11.07
N MET A 154 4.01 16.65 12.31
CA MET A 154 4.62 15.94 13.45
C MET A 154 3.53 15.16 14.17
N VAL A 155 3.77 13.87 14.37
CA VAL A 155 2.93 12.99 15.18
C VAL A 155 3.43 13.02 16.62
N ILE A 156 2.57 13.43 17.55
CA ILE A 156 2.86 13.52 18.98
C ILE A 156 2.10 12.44 19.76
N PRO A 157 2.67 11.90 20.86
CA PRO A 157 2.00 10.88 21.68
C PRO A 157 0.62 11.33 22.17
N ASP A 158 0.55 12.55 22.71
CA ASP A 158 -0.65 13.15 23.27
C ASP A 158 -0.54 14.69 23.31
N ALA A 159 -1.63 15.35 23.71
CA ALA A 159 -1.76 16.80 23.68
C ALA A 159 -0.77 17.56 24.59
N SER A 160 -0.15 16.91 25.59
CA SER A 160 0.81 17.57 26.47
C SER A 160 2.06 18.09 25.72
N TYR A 161 2.35 17.53 24.54
CA TYR A 161 3.50 17.90 23.72
C TYR A 161 3.25 19.11 22.81
N PHE A 162 2.01 19.61 22.69
CA PHE A 162 1.70 20.72 21.76
C PHE A 162 2.57 21.97 22.00
N GLN A 163 2.81 22.31 23.27
CA GLN A 163 3.58 23.49 23.64
C GLN A 163 5.01 23.47 23.08
N GLN A 164 5.60 22.28 22.89
CA GLN A 164 6.96 22.13 22.36
C GLN A 164 7.09 22.54 20.88
N PHE A 165 5.96 22.59 20.17
CA PHE A 165 5.89 22.92 18.75
C PHE A 165 5.24 24.29 18.48
N GLU A 166 4.93 25.05 19.52
CA GLU A 166 4.44 26.41 19.39
C GLU A 166 5.47 27.28 18.62
N GLY A 167 4.99 28.01 17.63
CA GLY A 167 5.86 28.80 16.73
C GLY A 167 6.69 27.99 15.71
N VAL A 168 6.68 26.64 15.78
CA VAL A 168 7.38 25.77 14.83
C VAL A 168 6.48 25.42 13.65
N SER A 169 5.32 24.85 13.94
CA SER A 169 4.35 24.43 12.94
C SER A 169 2.97 24.26 13.57
N LYS A 170 1.92 24.54 12.78
CA LYS A 170 0.54 24.23 13.16
C LYS A 170 0.12 22.79 12.78
N LYS A 171 0.97 22.07 12.03
CA LYS A 171 0.69 20.72 11.54
C LYS A 171 1.19 19.67 12.52
N ILE A 172 0.55 19.66 13.69
CA ILE A 172 0.88 18.76 14.81
C ILE A 172 -0.34 17.89 15.06
N ILE A 173 -0.18 16.56 15.02
CA ILE A 173 -1.28 15.59 15.11
C ILE A 173 -1.02 14.57 16.20
N VAL A 174 -2.06 14.15 16.92
CA VAL A 174 -1.93 13.16 18.00
C VAL A 174 -1.90 11.74 17.44
N PHE A 175 -1.02 10.89 17.95
CA PHE A 175 -0.90 9.49 17.59
C PHE A 175 -2.22 8.76 17.82
N GLY A 176 -2.63 7.93 16.86
CA GLY A 176 -3.89 7.18 16.92
C GLY A 176 -5.16 8.01 16.72
N SER A 177 -5.06 9.35 16.59
CA SER A 177 -6.19 10.21 16.23
C SER A 177 -6.75 9.87 14.86
N PHE A 178 -7.97 10.33 14.59
CA PHE A 178 -8.59 10.19 13.28
C PHE A 178 -7.71 10.81 12.18
N GLU A 179 -7.20 12.02 12.39
CA GLU A 179 -6.36 12.73 11.41
C GLU A 179 -5.06 11.96 11.13
N TYR A 180 -4.42 11.39 12.16
CA TYR A 180 -3.26 10.51 11.99
C TYR A 180 -3.59 9.30 11.11
N LYS A 181 -4.63 8.55 11.43
CA LYS A 181 -5.04 7.38 10.64
C LYS A 181 -5.42 7.77 9.21
N PHE A 182 -6.07 8.93 9.05
CA PHE A 182 -6.50 9.45 7.77
C PHE A 182 -5.33 9.82 6.86
N LEU A 183 -4.39 10.61 7.37
CA LEU A 183 -3.19 11.01 6.62
C LEU A 183 -2.27 9.83 6.32
N LEU A 184 -2.22 8.82 7.19
CA LEU A 184 -1.45 7.59 6.96
C LEU A 184 -1.90 6.86 5.68
N MET A 185 -3.19 6.91 5.32
CA MET A 185 -3.70 6.33 4.07
C MET A 185 -3.22 7.06 2.81
N PHE A 186 -2.63 8.25 2.96
CA PHE A 186 -2.09 9.08 1.87
C PHE A 186 -0.59 9.37 2.00
N GLY A 187 0.06 8.85 3.05
CA GLY A 187 1.50 8.98 3.25
C GLY A 187 2.24 8.11 2.23
N ASN A 188 3.22 8.71 1.55
CA ASN A 188 4.15 8.02 0.65
C ASN A 188 5.58 8.21 1.14
#